data_AF-A0A7C5V122-F1
#
_entry.id   AF-A0A7C5V122-F1
#
_cell.length_a   1.000
_cell.length_b   1.000
_cell.length_c   1.000
_cell.angle_alpha   90.00
_cell.angle_beta   90.00
_cell.angle_gamma   90.00
#
_symmetry.space_group_name_H-M   'P 1'
#
loop_
_entity.id
_entity.type
_entity.pdbx_description
1 polymer ?
#
loop_
_entity_poly.entity_id
_entity_poly.type
_entity_poly.pdbx_seq_one_letter_code
_entity_poly.pdbx_strand_id
1 'polypeptide(L)'
;MAGNTTTAEAGQLRLRRVLTLWDLVFYGLVLIQPTAPIPLFGVAQKLSNGHTVTTILIAMFAMMITAFSYGRMAAVYPSAGSAYTYVGKALSPHLGFLIGWAMLLDYILQPLI
;
A
#
# COMPACT_ATOMS: atom_id res chain seq x y z
N MET A 1 14.61 -1.22 -55.14
CA MET A 1 15.49 -1.68 -54.04
C MET A 1 14.98 -0.99 -52.77
N ALA A 2 14.12 -1.67 -52.01
CA ALA A 2 13.37 -1.08 -50.90
C ALA A 2 14.30 -0.80 -49.72
N GLY A 3 14.31 0.47 -49.27
CA GLY A 3 15.03 0.92 -48.09
C GLY A 3 14.48 0.24 -46.84
N ASN A 4 15.39 -0.33 -46.08
CA ASN A 4 15.23 -0.93 -44.76
C ASN A 4 14.38 -0.07 -43.80
N THR A 5 13.29 -0.66 -43.30
CA THR A 5 12.56 -0.15 -42.15
C THR A 5 13.42 -0.32 -40.90
N THR A 6 13.99 0.79 -40.42
CA THR A 6 14.64 0.87 -39.11
C THR A 6 13.60 0.54 -38.05
N THR A 7 13.62 -0.69 -37.56
CA THR A 7 12.79 -1.12 -36.43
C THR A 7 13.41 -0.46 -35.20
N ALA A 8 12.81 0.63 -34.74
CA ALA A 8 13.18 1.25 -33.48
C ALA A 8 12.92 0.22 -32.37
N GLU A 9 13.98 -0.46 -31.92
CA GLU A 9 13.94 -1.19 -30.66
C GLU A 9 13.55 -0.18 -29.58
N ALA A 10 12.33 -0.31 -29.08
CA ALA A 10 11.86 0.39 -27.90
C ALA A 10 12.70 -0.07 -26.71
N GLY A 11 13.89 0.49 -26.56
CA GLY A 11 14.75 0.30 -25.40
C GLY A 11 13.94 0.58 -24.15
N GLN A 12 13.84 -0.42 -23.26
CA GLN A 12 13.03 -0.34 -22.05
C GLN A 12 13.32 0.97 -21.30
N LEU A 13 12.33 1.86 -21.26
CA LEU A 13 12.37 3.10 -20.49
C LEU A 13 12.55 2.74 -19.01
N ARG A 14 13.78 2.80 -18.51
CA ARG A 14 14.11 2.47 -17.11
C ARG A 14 14.11 3.75 -16.29
N LEU A 15 13.16 3.86 -15.35
CA LEU A 15 13.14 4.97 -14.40
C LEU A 15 14.46 5.04 -13.62
N ARG A 16 14.98 6.26 -13.41
CA ARG A 16 16.13 6.48 -12.55
C ARG A 16 15.74 6.14 -11.12
N ARG A 17 16.46 5.22 -10.48
CA ARG A 17 16.27 4.91 -9.06
C ARG A 17 16.85 6.05 -8.23
N VAL A 18 16.01 7.03 -7.89
CA VAL A 18 16.35 8.18 -7.04
C VAL A 18 15.78 8.08 -5.63
N LEU A 19 14.79 7.20 -5.40
CA LEU A 19 14.13 7.09 -4.11
C LEU A 19 15.04 6.37 -3.10
N THR A 20 15.45 7.07 -2.06
CA THR A 20 16.21 6.50 -0.94
C THR A 20 15.27 5.88 0.08
N LEU A 21 15.81 5.06 1.01
CA LEU A 21 15.01 4.46 2.08
C LEU A 21 14.32 5.52 2.94
N TRP A 22 14.98 6.66 3.17
CA TRP A 22 14.40 7.77 3.92
C TRP A 22 13.21 8.39 3.21
N ASP A 23 13.34 8.65 1.90
CA ASP A 23 12.24 9.19 1.10
C ASP A 23 11.02 8.25 1.13
N LEU A 24 11.25 6.94 1.10
CA LEU A 24 10.19 5.93 1.19
C LEU A 24 9.51 5.93 2.56
N VAL A 25 10.27 6.07 3.66
CA VAL A 25 9.72 6.15 5.02
C VAL A 25 8.88 7.42 5.19
N PHE A 26 9.37 8.57 4.73
CA PHE A 26 8.60 9.82 4.76
C PHE A 26 7.33 9.73 3.91
N TYR A 27 7.43 9.14 2.72
CA TYR A 27 6.28 8.90 1.86
C TYR A 27 5.23 8.01 2.55
N GLY A 28 5.66 6.93 3.20
CA GLY A 28 4.78 6.06 3.98
C GLY A 28 4.08 6.79 5.13
N LEU A 29 4.82 7.65 5.85
CA LEU A 29 4.24 8.46 6.93
C LEU A 29 3.16 9.42 6.44
N VAL A 30 3.37 10.04 5.27
CA VAL A 30 2.38 10.92 4.63
C VAL A 30 1.15 10.12 4.21
N LEU A 31 1.33 8.94 3.62
CA LEU A 31 0.22 8.09 3.16
C LEU A 31 -0.67 7.56 4.29
N ILE A 32 -0.11 7.28 5.47
CA ILE A 32 -0.86 6.79 6.63
C ILE A 32 -1.84 7.85 7.17
N GLN A 33 -1.65 9.13 6.82
CA GLN A 33 -2.54 10.22 7.22
C GLN A 33 -2.80 10.23 8.74
N PRO A 34 -1.79 10.57 9.56
CA PRO A 34 -1.90 10.49 11.03
C PRO A 34 -3.02 11.36 11.63
N THR A 35 -3.57 12.30 10.85
CA THR A 35 -4.70 13.16 11.22
C THR A 35 -6.07 12.50 11.03
N ALA A 36 -6.18 11.43 10.23
CA ALA A 36 -7.43 10.73 9.95
C ALA A 36 -8.21 10.27 11.20
N PRO A 37 -7.59 9.76 12.29
CA PRO A 37 -8.35 9.32 13.46
C PRO A 37 -8.84 10.46 14.36
N ILE A 38 -8.39 11.71 14.19
CA ILE A 38 -8.70 12.84 15.08
C ILE A 38 -10.22 13.03 15.27
N PRO A 39 -11.06 13.04 14.23
CA PRO A 39 -12.51 13.18 14.39
C PRO A 39 -13.15 11.99 15.11
N LEU A 40 -12.63 10.78 14.89
CA LEU A 40 -13.16 9.53 15.47
C LEU A 40 -12.85 9.40 16.97
N PHE A 41 -11.75 9.98 17.44
CA PHE A 41 -11.34 9.91 18.84
C PHE A 41 -12.43 10.38 19.82
N GLY A 42 -13.19 11.42 19.47
CA GLY A 42 -14.26 11.93 20.33
C GLY A 42 -15.40 10.93 20.56
N VAL A 43 -15.77 10.18 19.51
CA VAL A 43 -16.81 9.14 19.57
C VAL A 43 -16.26 7.89 20.26
N ALA A 44 -15.03 7.50 19.92
CA ALA A 44 -14.37 6.34 20.53
C ALA A 44 -14.20 6.50 22.04
N GLN A 45 -13.87 7.71 22.53
CA GLN A 45 -13.76 7.99 23.96
C GLN A 45 -15.08 7.86 24.72
N LYS A 46 -16.19 8.25 24.09
CA LYS A 46 -17.53 8.05 24.67
C LYS A 46 -17.92 6.58 24.70
N LEU A 47 -17.62 5.81 23.65
CA LEU A 47 -17.93 4.39 23.59
C LEU A 47 -17.06 3.54 24.52
N SER A 48 -15.78 3.90 24.68
CA SER A 48 -14.79 3.12 25.42
C SER A 48 -14.77 3.41 26.91
N ASN A 49 -15.64 4.28 27.43
CA ASN A 49 -15.64 4.71 28.84
C ASN A 49 -14.24 5.14 29.33
N GLY A 50 -13.50 5.88 28.51
CA GLY A 50 -12.15 6.37 28.83
C GLY A 50 -10.97 5.42 28.54
N HIS A 51 -11.22 4.18 28.07
CA HIS A 51 -10.17 3.19 27.77
C HIS A 51 -9.66 3.21 26.31
N THR A 52 -9.91 4.27 25.55
CA THR A 52 -9.57 4.35 24.12
C THR A 52 -8.07 4.21 23.85
N VAL A 53 -7.23 4.66 24.79
CA VAL A 53 -5.77 4.52 24.65
C VAL A 53 -5.36 3.05 24.66
N THR A 54 -5.92 2.25 25.57
CA THR A 54 -5.62 0.81 25.67
C THR A 54 -6.09 0.05 24.43
N THR A 55 -7.27 0.37 23.91
CA THR A 55 -7.79 -0.27 22.70
C THR A 55 -6.94 0.07 21.48
N ILE A 56 -6.49 1.33 21.36
CA ILE A 56 -5.56 1.75 20.30
C ILE A 56 -4.21 1.04 20.44
N LEU A 57 -3.67 0.89 21.65
CA LEU A 57 -2.41 0.16 21.85
C LEU A 57 -2.51 -1.32 21.41
N ILE A 58 -3.63 -1.98 21.72
CA ILE A 58 -3.88 -3.35 21.28
C ILE A 58 -4.01 -3.41 19.74
N ALA A 59 -4.74 -2.47 19.14
CA ALA A 59 -4.87 -2.37 17.69
C ALA A 59 -3.53 -2.10 17.01
N MET A 60 -2.69 -1.22 17.56
CA MET A 60 -1.33 -0.95 17.08
C MET A 60 -0.47 -2.21 17.07
N PHE A 61 -0.57 -3.04 18.11
CA PHE A 61 0.16 -4.31 18.15
C PHE A 61 -0.26 -5.26 17.03
N ALA A 62 -1.57 -5.41 16.80
CA ALA A 62 -2.08 -6.20 15.69
C ALA A 62 -1.63 -5.65 14.32
N MET A 63 -1.67 -4.32 14.15
CA MET A 63 -1.18 -3.65 12.93
C MET A 63 0.32 -3.86 12.71
N MET A 64 1.13 -3.90 13.77
CA MET A 64 2.57 -4.14 13.66
C MET A 64 2.90 -5.52 13.08
N ILE A 65 2.13 -6.55 13.48
CA ILE A 65 2.27 -7.91 12.92
C ILE A 65 1.95 -7.90 11.42
N THR A 66 0.88 -7.21 11.03
CA THR A 66 0.50 -7.04 9.62
C THR A 66 1.60 -6.31 8.83
N ALA A 67 2.13 -5.22 9.37
CA ALA A 67 3.20 -4.45 8.74
C ALA A 67 4.46 -5.28 8.52
N PHE A 68 4.85 -6.11 9.50
CA PHE A 68 5.99 -7.02 9.36
C PHE A 68 5.78 -8.06 8.25
N SER A 69 4.58 -8.64 8.16
CA SER A 69 4.21 -9.58 7.10
C SER A 69 4.30 -8.94 5.71
N TYR A 70 3.74 -7.73 5.55
CA TYR A 70 3.82 -6.97 4.30
C TYR A 70 5.26 -6.57 3.95
N GLY A 71 6.06 -6.16 4.93
CA GLY A 71 7.47 -5.83 4.75
C GLY A 71 8.29 -7.03 4.24
N ARG A 72 8.02 -8.23 4.75
CA ARG A 72 8.65 -9.47 4.24
C ARG A 72 8.25 -9.77 2.80
N MET A 73 6.98 -9.58 2.43
CA MET A 73 6.53 -9.78 1.05
C MET A 73 7.16 -8.77 0.08
N ALA A 74 7.27 -7.51 0.49
CA ALA A 74 7.90 -6.46 -0.30
C ALA A 74 9.40 -6.74 -0.56
N ALA A 75 10.10 -7.34 0.41
CA ALA A 75 11.50 -7.74 0.25
C ALA A 75 11.67 -8.95 -0.70
N VAL A 76 10.73 -9.89 -0.70
CA VAL A 76 10.77 -11.10 -1.56
C VAL A 76 10.41 -10.79 -3.00
N TYR A 77 9.49 -9.85 -3.24
CA TYR A 77 9.08 -9.44 -4.58
C TYR A 77 9.44 -7.97 -4.85
N PRO A 78 10.70 -7.66 -5.23
CA PRO A 78 11.16 -6.29 -5.53
C PRO A 78 10.68 -5.83 -6.92
N SER A 79 9.38 -5.97 -7.17
CA SER A 79 8.70 -5.54 -8.38
C SER A 79 7.82 -4.35 -8.02
N ALA A 80 7.77 -3.33 -8.89
CA ALA A 80 6.79 -2.26 -8.76
C ALA A 80 5.39 -2.85 -8.92
N GLY A 81 4.76 -3.17 -7.80
CA GLY A 81 3.48 -3.85 -7.74
C GLY A 81 2.93 -3.77 -6.33
N SER A 82 1.77 -3.14 -6.18
CA SER A 82 1.06 -3.02 -4.90
C SER A 82 0.59 -4.41 -4.40
N ALA A 83 -0.21 -4.47 -3.33
CA ALA A 83 -0.76 -5.70 -2.74
C ALA A 83 -1.35 -6.67 -3.78
N TYR A 84 -1.91 -6.15 -4.88
CA TYR A 84 -2.32 -6.91 -6.07
C TYR A 84 -1.23 -7.86 -6.60
N THR A 85 -0.01 -7.35 -6.78
CA THR A 85 1.12 -8.12 -7.31
C THR A 85 1.67 -9.09 -6.26
N TYR A 86 1.64 -8.73 -4.98
CA TYR A 86 2.06 -9.62 -3.90
C TYR A 86 1.15 -10.84 -3.81
N VAL A 87 -0.17 -10.66 -3.80
CA VAL A 87 -1.11 -11.79 -3.70
C VAL A 87 -1.27 -12.54 -5.03
N GLY A 88 -1.21 -11.83 -6.16
CA GLY A 88 -1.20 -12.44 -7.48
C GLY A 88 -0.01 -13.40 -7.69
N LYS A 89 1.17 -13.08 -7.12
CA LYS A 89 2.36 -13.93 -7.18
C LYS A 89 2.50 -14.94 -6.03
N ALA A 90 2.01 -14.62 -4.83
CA ALA A 90 2.17 -15.47 -3.65
C ALA A 90 1.06 -16.53 -3.50
N LEU A 91 -0.16 -16.24 -3.96
CA LEU A 91 -1.33 -17.09 -3.68
C LEU A 91 -2.02 -17.57 -4.96
N SER A 92 -2.56 -16.67 -5.77
CA SER A 92 -3.09 -16.99 -7.11
C SER A 92 -3.50 -15.73 -7.89
N PRO A 93 -3.56 -15.78 -9.24
CA PRO A 93 -4.01 -14.67 -10.07
C PRO A 93 -5.46 -14.23 -9.80
N HIS A 94 -6.36 -15.16 -9.47
CA HIS A 94 -7.77 -14.86 -9.19
C HIS A 94 -7.96 -14.08 -7.89
N LEU A 95 -7.23 -14.46 -6.83
CA LEU A 95 -7.21 -13.69 -5.58
C LEU A 95 -6.53 -12.33 -5.76
N GLY A 96 -5.49 -12.25 -6.60
CA GLY A 96 -4.90 -10.99 -7.04
C GLY A 96 -5.96 -10.06 -7.63
N PHE A 97 -6.74 -10.51 -8.60
CA PHE A 97 -7.82 -9.73 -9.23
C PHE A 97 -8.86 -9.22 -8.23
N LEU A 98 -9.29 -10.06 -7.29
CA LEU A 98 -10.24 -9.66 -6.26
C LEU A 98 -9.68 -8.53 -5.37
N ILE A 99 -8.40 -8.62 -5.00
CA ILE A 99 -7.71 -7.59 -4.20
C ILE A 99 -7.53 -6.30 -4.99
N GLY A 100 -7.27 -6.39 -6.29
CA GLY A 100 -7.24 -5.22 -7.18
C GLY A 100 -8.57 -4.48 -7.18
N TRP A 101 -9.68 -5.22 -7.27
CA TRP A 101 -11.02 -4.66 -7.13
C TRP A 101 -11.29 -4.06 -5.76
N ALA A 102 -10.89 -4.73 -4.68
CA ALA A 102 -11.04 -4.21 -3.32
C ALA A 102 -10.27 -2.89 -3.13
N MET A 103 -9.03 -2.79 -3.64
CA MET A 103 -8.26 -1.55 -3.58
C MET A 103 -8.88 -0.44 -4.42
N LEU A 104 -9.40 -0.74 -5.61
CA LEU A 104 -10.10 0.25 -6.42
C LEU A 104 -11.31 0.81 -5.68
N LEU A 105 -12.10 -0.06 -5.05
CA LEU A 105 -13.25 0.36 -4.25
C LEU A 105 -12.81 1.19 -3.04
N ASP A 106 -11.77 0.77 -2.32
CA ASP A 106 -11.20 1.50 -1.18
C ASP A 106 -10.82 2.94 -1.57
N TYR A 107 -10.10 3.10 -2.69
CA TYR A 107 -9.71 4.43 -3.20
C TYR A 107 -10.90 5.30 -3.64
N ILE A 108 -11.97 4.70 -4.19
CA ILE A 108 -13.19 5.44 -4.57
C ILE A 108 -14.00 5.85 -3.33
N LEU A 109 -14.01 5.01 -2.30
CA LEU A 109 -14.77 5.22 -1.07
C LEU A 109 -14.08 6.24 -0.14
N GLN A 110 -12.75 6.30 -0.12
CA GLN A 110 -12.00 7.19 0.78
C GLN A 110 -12.39 8.68 0.74
N PRO A 111 -12.69 9.32 -0.41
CA PRO A 111 -13.18 10.71 -0.41
C PRO A 111 -14.65 10.89 0.00
N LEU A 112 -15.41 9.79 0.14
CA LEU A 112 -16.82 9.83 0.54
C LEU A 112 -17.01 9.82 2.07
N ILE A 113 -15.98 9.42 2.82
CA ILE A 113 -15.97 9.26 4.29
C ILE A 113 -15.32 10.48 4.95
#